data_AF-A0A7W3R6T5-F1
#
_entry.id   AF-A0A7W3R6T5-F1
#
_cell.length_a   1.000
_cell.length_b   1.000
_cell.length_c   1.000
_cell.angle_alpha   90.00
_cell.angle_beta   90.00
_cell.angle_gamma   90.00
#
_symmetry.space_group_name_H-M   'P 1'
#
loop_
_entity.id
_entity.type
_entity.pdbx_description
1 polymer ?
#
loop_
_entity_poly.entity_id
_entity_poly.type
_entity_poly.pdbx_seq_one_letter_code
_entity_poly.pdbx_strand_id
1 'polypeptide(L)'
;MRVEAGEPLAGRYRLLSVIGKGGMGTVWRAYDEILDRDVAVKETVLPEGMTRSERHAICRRILAEARATAALRHPGVVTVYDVLDQDGRPWIVMELLRARSLHEVLARDGPLPSQRAAEIGRAVLGVLRAAHAKGILHRDVKPGNVMIADDGRVLLTDFGLAVHMLNGRTTVDTMVAGIEGSPAYLAPEQVLGAPGGAASDLWSLGVTLYAAVEGSSPFHRSHALATMVAVLLGEYPPPWNAGPALRTLIDGLLRQDPAARLGADEVDLLLEEAAERPDDTWRPERPWWGTGRSLLSRRPRVTALVAVTGLAATVMVVGASTARRHADGGTAVLSAQGVSRTVAHRGPDGYTVRVPATWRRVEGDDGVHWTDAATGRHLRIRPVRGDALAGLRQAEHAALAAGTYPGYRRIRLEAVPELADGAAEWEFTTGDRRVLRCRMAGYEFLFTAPENRWTPAQRVFDAALRTFRIEGS
;
A
#
# COMPACT_ATOMS: atom_id res chain seq x y z
N MET A 1 9.12 12.50 25.56
CA MET A 1 9.04 11.12 26.10
C MET A 1 10.25 10.37 25.54
N ARG A 2 11.28 10.12 26.37
CA ARG A 2 12.45 9.32 25.97
C ARG A 2 11.97 7.88 25.79
N VAL A 3 12.16 7.30 24.61
CA VAL A 3 11.98 5.87 24.42
C VAL A 3 13.17 5.19 25.13
N GLU A 4 12.88 4.22 25.99
CA GLU A 4 13.92 3.44 26.67
C GLU A 4 14.85 2.78 25.65
N ALA A 5 16.13 2.65 26.00
CA ALA A 5 17.18 2.12 25.13
C ALA A 5 16.94 0.62 24.84
N GLY A 6 16.10 0.35 23.84
CA GLY A 6 16.02 -0.93 23.17
C GLY A 6 17.28 -1.21 22.35
N GLU A 7 17.45 -2.46 21.95
CA GLU A 7 18.53 -2.89 21.07
C GLU A 7 18.49 -2.08 19.75
N PRO A 8 19.64 -1.61 19.22
CA PRO A 8 19.67 -0.84 17.98
C PRO A 8 19.02 -1.60 16.82
N LEU A 9 18.28 -0.90 15.97
CA LEU A 9 17.73 -1.47 14.74
C LEU A 9 18.88 -1.97 13.86
N ALA A 10 18.80 -3.22 13.42
CA ALA A 10 19.85 -3.96 12.73
C ALA A 10 21.23 -3.91 13.43
N GLY A 11 21.25 -3.75 14.76
CA GLY A 11 22.49 -3.62 15.54
C GLY A 11 23.30 -2.35 15.22
N ARG A 12 22.69 -1.35 14.57
CA ARG A 12 23.40 -0.16 14.07
C ARG A 12 22.67 1.16 14.31
N TYR A 13 21.35 1.19 14.12
CA TYR A 13 20.58 2.43 14.15
C TYR A 13 19.82 2.57 15.46
N ARG A 14 20.28 3.47 16.33
CA ARG A 14 19.64 3.71 17.62
C ARG A 14 18.52 4.72 17.48
N LEU A 15 17.27 4.27 17.65
CA LEU A 15 16.09 5.14 17.58
C LEU A 15 16.08 6.12 18.77
N LEU A 16 15.94 7.43 18.50
CA LEU A 16 16.01 8.47 19.51
C LEU A 16 14.64 9.06 19.85
N SER A 17 13.93 9.55 18.83
CA SER A 17 12.65 10.25 19.01
C SER A 17 11.79 10.18 17.76
N VAL A 18 10.47 10.08 17.92
CA VAL A 18 9.54 10.20 16.80
C VAL A 18 9.54 11.65 16.28
N ILE A 19 9.69 11.82 14.97
CA ILE A 19 9.65 13.12 14.27
C ILE A 19 8.44 13.25 13.34
N GLY A 20 7.76 12.15 13.01
CA GLY A 20 6.52 12.18 12.25
C GLY A 20 5.69 10.92 12.45
N LYS A 21 4.36 11.05 12.44
CA LYS A 21 3.41 9.93 12.41
C LYS A 21 2.38 10.20 11.32
N GLY A 22 2.14 9.21 10.47
CA GLY A 22 1.11 9.27 9.44
C GLY A 22 0.59 7.87 9.13
N GLY A 23 -0.34 7.78 8.20
CA GLY A 23 -0.99 6.51 7.89
C GLY A 23 -0.08 5.43 7.28
N MET A 24 1.06 5.84 6.71
CA MET A 24 2.07 4.90 6.22
C MET A 24 3.10 4.49 7.27
N GLY A 25 2.95 4.95 8.52
CA GLY A 25 3.77 4.56 9.66
C GLY A 25 4.46 5.72 10.38
N THR A 26 5.57 5.41 11.04
CA THR A 26 6.26 6.33 11.96
C THR A 26 7.63 6.68 11.44
N VAL A 27 7.97 7.96 11.44
CA VAL A 27 9.32 8.45 11.13
C VAL A 27 10.02 8.82 12.43
N TRP A 28 11.20 8.25 12.61
CA TRP A 28 12.05 8.39 13.78
C TRP A 28 13.30 9.18 13.43
N ARG A 29 13.75 10.08 14.30
CA ARG A 29 15.15 10.48 14.36
C ARG A 29 15.91 9.33 15.01
N ALA A 30 16.96 8.86 14.35
CA ALA A 30 17.85 7.82 14.86
C ALA A 30 19.30 8.25 14.70
N TYR A 31 20.19 7.57 15.42
CA TYR A 31 21.63 7.73 15.31
C TYR A 31 22.23 6.53 14.60
N ASP A 32 22.99 6.74 13.52
CA ASP A 32 23.81 5.71 12.88
C ASP A 32 25.12 5.58 13.66
N GLU A 33 25.26 4.51 14.45
CA GLU A 33 26.38 4.32 15.37
C GLU A 33 27.71 4.02 14.65
N ILE A 34 27.66 3.61 13.38
CA ILE A 34 28.87 3.31 12.59
C ILE A 34 29.37 4.55 11.86
N LEU A 35 28.47 5.34 11.27
CA LEU A 35 28.83 6.55 10.51
C LEU A 35 28.79 7.82 11.36
N ASP A 36 28.47 7.71 12.65
CA ASP A 36 28.47 8.79 13.63
C ASP A 36 27.64 10.01 13.21
N ARG A 37 26.39 9.77 12.80
CA ARG A 37 25.49 10.81 12.29
C ARG A 37 24.02 10.56 12.60
N ASP A 38 23.26 11.64 12.68
CA ASP A 38 21.80 11.57 12.74
C ASP A 38 21.19 11.19 11.38
N VAL A 39 20.18 10.32 11.41
CA VAL A 39 19.41 9.86 10.25
C VAL A 39 17.91 9.86 10.56
N ALA A 40 17.08 9.88 9.51
CA ALA A 40 15.65 9.61 9.63
C ALA A 40 15.40 8.12 9.31
N VAL A 41 14.59 7.46 10.12
CA VAL A 41 14.21 6.06 9.93
C VAL A 41 12.70 5.97 9.84
N LYS A 42 12.18 5.56 8.69
CA LYS A 42 10.74 5.33 8.50
C LYS A 42 10.41 3.86 8.74
N GLU A 43 9.62 3.63 9.78
CA GLU A 43 8.95 2.39 10.08
C GLU A 43 7.66 2.31 9.27
N THR A 44 7.52 1.30 8.42
CA THR A 44 6.28 1.11 7.67
C THR A 44 5.34 0.17 8.42
N VAL A 45 4.17 0.68 8.83
CA VAL A 45 3.17 -0.12 9.55
C VAL A 45 2.32 -0.88 8.55
N LEU A 46 2.33 -2.21 8.64
CA LEU A 46 1.51 -3.06 7.78
C LEU A 46 0.13 -3.30 8.41
N PRO A 47 -0.97 -3.22 7.65
CA PRO A 47 -2.31 -3.42 8.18
C PRO A 47 -2.47 -4.72 8.98
N GLU A 48 -3.31 -4.67 10.01
CA GLU A 48 -3.66 -5.84 10.80
C GLU A 48 -4.48 -6.87 9.98
N GLY A 49 -4.44 -8.13 10.41
CA GLY A 49 -5.18 -9.23 9.79
C GLY A 49 -4.65 -9.75 8.45
N MET A 50 -3.46 -9.30 7.99
CA MET A 50 -2.78 -9.89 6.84
C MET A 50 -2.19 -11.28 7.17
N THR A 51 -2.25 -12.20 6.21
CA THR A 51 -1.52 -13.47 6.25
C THR A 51 -0.02 -13.23 6.17
N ARG A 52 0.78 -14.23 6.55
CA ARG A 52 2.24 -14.08 6.50
C ARG A 52 2.77 -13.93 5.07
N SER A 53 2.20 -14.63 4.07
CA SER A 53 2.63 -14.44 2.67
C SER A 53 2.18 -13.09 2.11
N GLU A 54 1.03 -12.54 2.53
CA GLU A 54 0.61 -11.17 2.18
C GLU A 54 1.62 -10.14 2.72
N ARG A 55 1.99 -10.24 4.00
CA ARG A 55 2.98 -9.36 4.63
C ARG A 55 4.31 -9.43 3.89
N HIS A 56 4.84 -10.63 3.66
CA HIS A 56 6.11 -10.81 2.98
C HIS A 56 6.08 -10.28 1.53
N ALA A 57 4.97 -10.46 0.81
CA ALA A 57 4.82 -9.90 -0.54
C ALA A 57 4.84 -8.36 -0.54
N ILE A 58 4.15 -7.73 0.43
CA ILE A 58 4.13 -6.27 0.57
C ILE A 58 5.51 -5.75 1.00
N CYS A 59 6.17 -6.39 1.98
CA CYS A 59 7.53 -6.04 2.41
C CYS A 59 8.49 -6.06 1.22
N ARG A 60 8.57 -7.17 0.46
CA ARG A 60 9.45 -7.25 -0.72
C ARG A 60 9.19 -6.13 -1.71
N ARG A 61 7.93 -5.74 -1.90
CA ARG A 61 7.54 -4.68 -2.83
C ARG A 61 7.97 -3.30 -2.32
N ILE A 62 7.74 -3.00 -1.05
CA ILE A 62 8.20 -1.77 -0.38
C ILE A 62 9.71 -1.65 -0.46
N LEU A 63 10.45 -2.72 -0.13
CA LEU A 63 11.92 -2.72 -0.19
C LEU A 63 12.42 -2.53 -1.64
N ALA A 64 11.74 -3.13 -2.63
CA ALA A 64 12.08 -2.94 -4.04
C ALA A 64 11.87 -1.49 -4.51
N GLU A 65 10.79 -0.84 -4.10
CA GLU A 65 10.54 0.58 -4.41
C GLU A 65 11.52 1.52 -3.69
N ALA A 66 11.82 1.25 -2.42
CA ALA A 66 12.82 2.02 -1.68
C ALA A 66 14.20 1.92 -2.33
N ARG A 67 14.59 0.73 -2.82
CA ARG A 67 15.84 0.53 -3.59
C ARG A 67 15.82 1.26 -4.95
N ALA A 68 14.69 1.24 -5.65
CA ALA A 68 14.55 1.98 -6.91
C ALA A 68 14.70 3.50 -6.68
N THR A 69 14.12 4.00 -5.58
CA THR A 69 14.25 5.40 -5.14
C THR A 69 15.68 5.73 -4.76
N ALA A 70 16.36 4.85 -4.01
CA ALA A 70 17.78 5.03 -3.66
C ALA A 70 18.70 5.12 -4.89
N ALA A 71 18.33 4.47 -6.01
CA ALA A 71 19.07 4.55 -7.27
C ALA A 71 18.81 5.85 -8.06
N LEU A 72 17.84 6.68 -7.63
CA LEU A 72 17.52 7.95 -8.28
C LEU A 72 18.44 9.05 -7.75
N ARG A 73 19.51 9.36 -8.49
CA ARG A 73 20.40 10.48 -8.20
C ARG A 73 19.77 11.78 -8.73
N HIS A 74 19.13 12.54 -7.85
CA HIS A 74 18.56 13.85 -8.17
C HIS A 74 18.56 14.74 -6.91
N PRO A 75 18.94 16.03 -6.99
CA PRO A 75 19.05 16.91 -5.83
C PRO A 75 17.72 17.15 -5.09
N GLY A 76 16.60 17.00 -5.78
CA GLY A 76 15.25 17.09 -5.21
C GLY A 76 14.67 15.78 -4.67
N VAL A 77 15.45 14.70 -4.53
CA VAL A 77 15.01 13.43 -3.95
C VAL A 77 15.68 13.24 -2.61
N VAL A 78 14.93 12.84 -1.58
CA VAL A 78 15.51 12.50 -0.28
C VAL A 78 16.49 11.33 -0.42
N THR A 79 17.69 11.48 0.13
CA THR A 79 18.70 10.43 0.02
C THR A 79 18.31 9.24 0.89
N VAL A 80 18.16 8.05 0.29
CA VAL A 80 17.97 6.79 1.02
C VAL A 80 19.34 6.15 1.26
N TYR A 81 19.70 5.93 2.53
CA TYR A 81 20.96 5.33 2.93
C TYR A 81 20.90 3.82 3.05
N ASP A 82 19.76 3.29 3.52
CA ASP A 82 19.62 1.87 3.80
C ASP A 82 18.15 1.44 3.76
N VAL A 83 17.92 0.15 3.53
CA VAL A 83 16.60 -0.46 3.40
C VAL A 83 16.65 -1.82 4.09
N LEU A 84 15.98 -1.92 5.24
CA LEU A 84 16.08 -3.04 6.18
C LEU A 84 14.74 -3.80 6.27
N ASP A 85 14.83 -5.10 6.54
CA ASP A 85 13.71 -5.93 6.96
C ASP A 85 14.02 -6.46 8.36
N GLN A 86 13.25 -6.04 9.36
CA GLN A 86 13.40 -6.50 10.74
C GLN A 86 12.03 -6.84 11.33
N ASP A 87 11.91 -8.07 11.82
CA ASP A 87 10.66 -8.68 12.32
C ASP A 87 9.52 -8.67 11.29
N GLY A 88 9.85 -8.84 10.00
CA GLY A 88 8.88 -8.79 8.91
C GLY A 88 8.27 -7.40 8.71
N ARG A 89 8.95 -6.33 9.16
CA ARG A 89 8.58 -4.92 8.95
C ARG A 89 9.67 -4.24 8.11
N PRO A 90 9.29 -3.50 7.05
CA PRO A 90 10.26 -2.76 6.26
C PRO A 90 10.59 -1.43 6.93
N TRP A 91 11.88 -1.16 7.05
CA TRP A 91 12.44 0.09 7.57
C TRP A 91 13.28 0.76 6.50
N ILE A 92 13.09 2.06 6.31
CA ILE A 92 13.83 2.85 5.33
C ILE A 92 14.65 3.89 6.07
N VAL A 93 15.97 3.80 5.97
CA VAL A 93 16.91 4.77 6.56
C VAL A 93 17.24 5.80 5.50
N MET A 94 17.06 7.07 5.83
CA MET A 94 17.18 8.20 4.91
C MET A 94 17.82 9.42 5.58
N GLU A 95 18.14 10.41 4.75
CA GLU A 95 18.60 11.72 5.18
C GLU A 95 17.63 12.36 6.19
N LEU A 96 18.16 12.78 7.34
CA LEU A 96 17.39 13.58 8.29
C LEU A 96 17.31 15.02 7.78
N LEU A 97 16.14 15.38 7.22
CA LEU A 97 15.90 16.72 6.71
C LEU A 97 15.48 17.68 7.84
N ARG A 98 16.12 18.84 7.88
CA ARG A 98 15.58 20.03 8.57
C ARG A 98 14.66 20.75 7.60
N ALA A 99 13.40 20.35 7.60
CA ALA A 99 12.41 20.78 6.63
C ALA A 99 11.00 20.76 7.21
N ARG A 100 10.10 21.55 6.62
CA ARG A 100 8.65 21.44 6.81
C ARG A 100 8.04 20.85 5.55
N SER A 101 7.03 20.01 5.69
CA SER A 101 6.23 19.62 4.52
C SER A 101 5.45 20.83 3.99
N LEU A 102 5.15 20.85 2.69
CA LEU A 102 4.27 21.87 2.10
C LEU A 102 2.89 21.84 2.78
N HIS A 103 2.42 20.68 3.23
CA HIS A 103 1.22 20.59 4.03
C HIS A 103 1.30 21.41 5.33
N GLU A 104 2.40 21.30 6.07
CA GLU A 104 2.62 22.09 7.30
C GLU A 104 2.78 23.58 7.02
N VAL A 105 3.42 23.93 5.90
CA VAL A 105 3.54 25.33 5.45
C VAL A 105 2.15 25.90 5.16
N LEU A 106 1.31 25.20 4.39
CA LEU A 106 -0.05 25.66 4.09
C LEU A 106 -0.92 25.74 5.35
N ALA A 107 -0.77 24.80 6.28
CA ALA A 107 -1.54 24.77 7.52
C ALA A 107 -1.16 25.90 8.50
N ARG A 108 0.12 26.32 8.53
CA ARG A 108 0.63 27.32 9.47
C ARG A 108 0.71 28.72 8.88
N ASP A 109 1.20 28.82 7.65
CA ASP A 109 1.57 30.08 7.01
C ASP A 109 0.52 30.51 5.96
N GLY A 110 -0.37 29.59 5.54
CA GLY A 110 -1.42 29.83 4.55
C GLY A 110 -1.00 29.57 3.10
N PRO A 111 -1.85 29.91 2.12
CA PRO A 111 -1.56 29.73 0.70
C PRO A 111 -0.33 30.53 0.25
N LEU A 112 0.37 30.00 -0.76
CA LEU A 112 1.57 30.58 -1.32
C LEU A 112 1.27 31.51 -2.51
N PRO A 113 2.11 32.54 -2.74
CA PRO A 113 2.11 33.27 -4.00
C PRO A 113 2.33 32.34 -5.21
N SER A 114 1.72 32.68 -6.35
CA SER A 114 1.83 31.92 -7.60
C SER A 114 3.27 31.63 -8.00
N GLN A 115 4.15 32.63 -7.87
CA GLN A 115 5.59 32.51 -8.13
C GLN A 115 6.23 31.38 -7.33
N ARG A 116 6.02 31.37 -6.00
CA ARG A 116 6.62 30.36 -5.11
C ARG A 116 6.03 28.97 -5.37
N ALA A 117 4.73 28.89 -5.65
CA ALA A 117 4.10 27.64 -6.05
C ALA A 117 4.70 27.09 -7.35
N ALA A 118 5.00 27.96 -8.32
CA ALA A 118 5.64 27.57 -9.57
C ALA A 118 7.07 27.05 -9.37
N GLU A 119 7.90 27.72 -8.54
CA GLU A 119 9.25 27.24 -8.17
C GLU A 119 9.22 25.84 -7.55
N ILE A 120 8.30 25.61 -6.61
CA ILE A 120 8.08 24.29 -6.00
C ILE A 120 7.65 23.28 -7.07
N GLY A 121 6.73 23.69 -7.95
CA GLY A 121 6.28 22.88 -9.08
C GLY A 121 7.42 22.43 -9.99
N ARG A 122 8.35 23.32 -10.34
CA ARG A 122 9.52 22.99 -11.18
C ARG A 122 10.42 21.98 -10.51
N ALA A 123 10.69 22.17 -9.21
CA ALA A 123 11.54 21.24 -8.46
C ALA A 123 10.91 19.84 -8.39
N VAL A 124 9.60 19.75 -8.12
CA VAL A 124 8.86 18.47 -8.11
C VAL A 124 8.81 17.86 -9.50
N LEU A 125 8.57 18.64 -10.56
CA LEU A 125 8.56 18.16 -11.94
C LEU A 125 9.92 17.58 -12.35
N GLY A 126 11.04 18.24 -11.98
CA GLY A 126 12.38 17.74 -12.24
C GLY A 126 12.61 16.35 -11.65
N VAL A 127 12.15 16.13 -10.42
CA VAL A 127 12.17 14.82 -9.76
C VAL A 127 11.33 13.80 -10.53
N LEU A 128 10.10 14.15 -10.89
CA LEU A 128 9.20 13.26 -11.62
C LEU A 128 9.77 12.87 -12.98
N ARG A 129 10.33 13.82 -13.74
CA ARG A 129 11.02 13.55 -15.02
C ARG A 129 12.16 12.56 -14.84
N ALA A 130 13.01 12.78 -13.84
CA ALA A 130 14.14 11.90 -13.54
C ALA A 130 13.69 10.48 -13.16
N ALA A 131 12.60 10.36 -12.39
CA ALA A 131 12.02 9.07 -12.00
C ALA A 131 11.38 8.36 -13.20
N HIS A 132 10.54 9.07 -13.98
CA HIS A 132 9.84 8.54 -15.14
C HIS A 132 10.80 8.04 -16.22
N ALA A 133 11.93 8.72 -16.42
CA ALA A 133 13.00 8.29 -17.33
C ALA A 133 13.61 6.92 -16.95
N LYS A 134 13.48 6.50 -15.69
CA LYS A 134 13.90 5.19 -15.18
C LYS A 134 12.73 4.20 -15.01
N GLY A 135 11.53 4.55 -15.48
CA GLY A 135 10.32 3.74 -15.31
C GLY A 135 9.78 3.71 -13.87
N ILE A 136 10.20 4.64 -13.02
CA ILE A 136 9.76 4.76 -11.63
C ILE A 136 8.62 5.78 -11.57
N LEU A 137 7.49 5.40 -10.98
CA LEU A 137 6.34 6.29 -10.74
C LEU A 137 6.28 6.67 -9.26
N HIS A 138 5.86 7.89 -8.94
CA HIS A 138 5.73 8.32 -7.54
C HIS A 138 4.44 7.83 -6.90
N ARG A 139 3.30 7.98 -7.59
CA ARG A 139 1.94 7.53 -7.21
C ARG A 139 1.31 8.15 -5.96
N ASP A 140 1.96 9.11 -5.32
CA ASP A 140 1.49 9.75 -4.09
C ASP A 140 2.02 11.18 -3.96
N VAL A 141 2.02 11.94 -5.07
CA VAL A 141 2.42 13.35 -5.04
C VAL A 141 1.33 14.15 -4.31
N LYS A 142 1.69 14.81 -3.20
CA LYS A 142 0.80 15.64 -2.40
C LYS A 142 1.63 16.59 -1.51
N PRO A 143 1.04 17.66 -0.95
CA PRO A 143 1.74 18.58 -0.07
C PRO A 143 2.47 17.92 1.12
N GLY A 144 1.96 16.80 1.64
CA GLY A 144 2.60 16.07 2.74
C GLY A 144 3.92 15.39 2.35
N ASN A 145 4.15 15.14 1.06
CA ASN A 145 5.33 14.47 0.53
C ASN A 145 6.31 15.44 -0.15
N VAL A 146 5.98 16.74 -0.19
CA VAL A 146 6.85 17.81 -0.69
C VAL A 146 7.47 18.50 0.52
N MET A 147 8.77 18.36 0.71
CA MET A 147 9.52 18.93 1.82
C MET A 147 10.21 20.23 1.38
N ILE A 148 10.09 21.27 2.19
CA ILE A 148 10.78 22.56 2.02
C ILE A 148 11.83 22.66 3.13
N ALA A 149 13.09 22.50 2.75
CA ALA A 149 14.22 22.59 3.67
C ALA A 149 14.52 24.05 4.04
N ASP A 150 15.17 24.24 5.20
CA ASP A 150 15.55 25.56 5.71
C ASP A 150 16.51 26.31 4.77
N ASP A 151 17.28 25.57 3.96
CA ASP A 151 18.17 26.10 2.92
C ASP A 151 17.45 26.46 1.60
N GLY A 152 16.13 26.33 1.58
CA GLY A 152 15.27 26.64 0.43
C GLY A 152 15.10 25.50 -0.57
N ARG A 153 15.81 24.38 -0.42
CA ARG A 153 15.64 23.21 -1.31
C ARG A 153 14.24 22.62 -1.18
N VAL A 154 13.70 22.18 -2.32
CA VAL A 154 12.44 21.43 -2.41
C VAL A 154 12.78 19.98 -2.69
N LEU A 155 12.33 19.08 -1.80
CA LEU A 155 12.55 17.66 -1.90
C LEU A 155 11.24 16.90 -1.98
N LEU A 156 11.21 15.82 -2.75
CA LEU A 156 10.09 14.90 -2.86
C LEU A 156 10.44 13.58 -2.15
N THR A 157 9.56 13.14 -1.25
CA THR A 157 9.73 11.92 -0.44
C THR A 157 8.60 10.91 -0.68
N ASP A 158 8.76 9.68 -0.18
CA ASP A 158 7.70 8.66 -0.13
C ASP A 158 7.19 8.15 -1.48
N PHE A 159 8.11 7.81 -2.39
CA PHE A 159 7.80 7.11 -3.64
C PHE A 159 7.07 5.78 -3.40
N GLY A 160 5.87 5.63 -3.96
CA GLY A 160 5.19 4.34 -4.18
C GLY A 160 4.65 3.61 -2.94
N LEU A 161 5.11 3.95 -1.74
CA LEU A 161 4.86 3.20 -0.50
C LEU A 161 3.36 3.02 -0.17
N ALA A 162 2.51 3.99 -0.51
CA ALA A 162 1.08 3.99 -0.19
C ALA A 162 0.25 2.98 -1.00
N VAL A 163 0.54 2.84 -2.30
CA VAL A 163 -0.34 2.12 -3.24
C VAL A 163 -0.23 0.61 -3.06
N HIS A 164 0.84 0.12 -2.44
CA HIS A 164 1.11 -1.32 -2.31
C HIS A 164 0.42 -1.98 -1.12
N MET A 165 0.02 -1.21 -0.11
CA MET A 165 -0.81 -1.73 0.98
C MET A 165 -2.23 -2.11 0.51
N LEU A 166 -2.69 -1.54 -0.61
CA LEU A 166 -4.05 -1.72 -1.15
C LEU A 166 -4.16 -2.87 -2.17
N ASN A 167 -3.06 -3.20 -2.86
CA ASN A 167 -3.06 -4.15 -3.99
C ASN A 167 -3.22 -5.64 -3.59
N GLY A 168 -3.37 -5.94 -2.29
CA GLY A 168 -3.68 -7.29 -1.79
C GLY A 168 -5.15 -7.52 -1.45
N ARG A 169 -6.02 -6.51 -1.55
CA ARG A 169 -7.43 -6.58 -1.09
C ARG A 169 -8.39 -6.06 -2.16
N THR A 170 -8.96 -6.97 -2.95
CA THR A 170 -10.01 -6.72 -3.95
C THR A 170 -11.39 -6.52 -3.33
N THR A 171 -11.51 -5.69 -2.28
CA THR A 171 -12.81 -5.32 -1.72
C THR A 171 -12.95 -3.80 -1.59
N VAL A 172 -14.11 -3.32 -2.02
CA VAL A 172 -14.59 -1.94 -1.91
C VAL A 172 -14.53 -1.43 -0.46
N ASP A 173 -14.63 -2.33 0.54
CA ASP A 173 -14.45 -2.00 1.96
C ASP A 173 -13.03 -1.51 2.29
N THR A 174 -12.00 -1.99 1.58
CA THR A 174 -10.61 -1.53 1.77
C THR A 174 -10.36 -0.19 1.07
N MET A 175 -11.10 0.11 -0.01
CA MET A 175 -11.13 1.45 -0.60
C MET A 175 -11.82 2.48 0.30
N VAL A 176 -12.56 2.07 1.34
CA VAL A 176 -13.17 2.99 2.32
C VAL A 176 -12.41 3.01 3.65
N ALA A 177 -11.81 1.89 4.06
CA ALA A 177 -11.11 1.77 5.35
C ALA A 177 -9.58 1.95 5.28
N GLY A 178 -8.95 1.88 4.10
CA GLY A 178 -7.49 1.92 3.93
C GLY A 178 -6.94 3.19 3.25
N ILE A 179 -7.77 4.23 3.08
CA ILE A 179 -7.34 5.50 2.51
C ILE A 179 -6.67 6.34 3.61
N GLU A 180 -5.46 5.93 3.97
CA GLU A 180 -4.54 6.70 4.81
C GLU A 180 -3.58 7.58 3.97
N GLY A 181 -3.96 7.82 2.71
CA GLY A 181 -3.45 8.89 1.85
C GLY A 181 -4.64 9.69 1.32
N SER A 182 -4.64 11.02 1.43
CA SER A 182 -5.79 11.84 1.06
C SER A 182 -6.26 11.54 -0.38
N PRO A 183 -7.49 11.01 -0.60
CA PRO A 183 -7.97 10.61 -1.92
C PRO A 183 -8.13 11.81 -2.86
N ALA A 184 -8.03 13.02 -2.32
CA ALA A 184 -8.16 14.27 -3.02
C ALA A 184 -7.03 14.53 -4.04
N TYR A 185 -5.94 13.77 -4.00
CA TYR A 185 -4.78 13.88 -4.89
C TYR A 185 -4.66 12.73 -5.91
N LEU A 186 -5.50 11.69 -5.79
CA LEU A 186 -5.49 10.57 -6.72
C LEU A 186 -6.08 10.99 -8.07
N ALA A 187 -5.51 10.47 -9.16
CA ALA A 187 -6.05 10.67 -10.49
C ALA A 187 -7.36 9.87 -10.70
N PRO A 188 -8.30 10.34 -11.55
CA PRO A 188 -9.58 9.67 -11.79
C PRO A 188 -9.44 8.20 -12.17
N GLU A 189 -8.47 7.88 -13.04
CA GLU A 189 -8.17 6.51 -13.45
C GLU A 189 -7.73 5.63 -12.28
N GLN A 190 -6.99 6.17 -11.31
CA GLN A 190 -6.57 5.43 -10.12
C GLN A 190 -7.74 5.21 -9.15
N VAL A 191 -8.65 6.18 -9.04
CA VAL A 191 -9.90 6.02 -8.27
C VAL A 191 -10.78 4.91 -8.88
N LEU A 192 -10.77 4.76 -10.21
CA LEU A 192 -11.43 3.68 -10.93
C LEU A 192 -10.68 2.34 -10.88
N GLY A 193 -9.53 2.28 -10.21
CA GLY A 193 -8.70 1.08 -10.11
C GLY A 193 -7.89 0.74 -11.37
N ALA A 194 -7.84 1.64 -12.35
CA ALA A 194 -6.95 1.48 -13.50
C ALA A 194 -5.48 1.74 -13.10
N PRO A 195 -4.51 1.15 -13.82
CA PRO A 195 -3.09 1.40 -13.55
C PRO A 195 -2.76 2.88 -13.73
N GLY A 196 -2.21 3.52 -12.68
CA GLY A 196 -1.67 4.87 -12.79
C GLY A 196 -0.35 4.90 -13.57
N GLY A 197 -0.11 5.98 -14.30
CA GLY A 197 1.10 6.22 -15.09
C GLY A 197 1.72 7.59 -14.83
N ALA A 198 2.65 8.02 -15.69
CA ALA A 198 3.29 9.34 -15.59
C ALA A 198 2.26 10.49 -15.59
N ALA A 199 1.21 10.37 -16.41
CA ALA A 199 0.10 11.33 -16.44
C ALA A 199 -0.69 11.39 -15.12
N SER A 200 -0.70 10.32 -14.31
CA SER A 200 -1.33 10.30 -12.99
C SER A 200 -0.49 11.08 -11.97
N ASP A 201 0.84 10.96 -12.01
CA ASP A 201 1.73 11.78 -11.18
C ASP A 201 1.60 13.28 -11.51
N LEU A 202 1.45 13.60 -12.81
CA LEU A 202 1.21 14.97 -13.26
C LEU A 202 -0.16 15.52 -12.83
N TRP A 203 -1.21 14.69 -12.79
CA TRP A 203 -2.47 15.07 -12.17
C TRP A 203 -2.27 15.43 -10.69
N SER A 204 -1.60 14.56 -9.93
CA SER A 204 -1.33 14.78 -8.51
C SER A 204 -0.47 16.03 -8.26
N LEU A 205 0.46 16.35 -9.16
CA LEU A 205 1.18 17.64 -9.17
C LEU A 205 0.21 18.82 -9.36
N GLY A 206 -0.71 18.73 -10.32
CA GLY A 206 -1.74 19.76 -10.55
C GLY A 206 -2.61 20.03 -9.31
N VAL A 207 -3.06 18.97 -8.63
CA VAL A 207 -3.80 19.08 -7.37
C VAL A 207 -2.94 19.71 -6.27
N THR A 208 -1.65 19.34 -6.20
CA THR A 208 -0.69 19.88 -5.24
C THR A 208 -0.47 21.38 -5.46
N LEU A 209 -0.34 21.83 -6.70
CA LEU A 209 -0.17 23.24 -7.06
C LEU A 209 -1.44 24.05 -6.79
N TYR A 210 -2.62 23.49 -7.09
CA TYR A 210 -3.89 24.09 -6.68
C TYR A 210 -3.93 24.29 -5.16
N ALA A 211 -3.62 23.25 -4.39
CA ALA A 211 -3.59 23.34 -2.93
C ALA A 211 -2.56 24.36 -2.43
N ALA A 212 -1.43 24.52 -3.14
CA ALA A 212 -0.43 25.50 -2.79
C ALA A 212 -0.97 26.94 -2.87
N VAL A 213 -1.75 27.27 -3.90
CA VAL A 213 -2.25 28.64 -4.12
C VAL A 213 -3.63 28.92 -3.50
N GLU A 214 -4.45 27.89 -3.27
CA GLU A 214 -5.78 28.02 -2.67
C GLU A 214 -5.83 27.56 -1.20
N GLY A 215 -4.74 26.96 -0.69
CA GLY A 215 -4.61 26.45 0.68
C GLY A 215 -5.22 25.06 0.92
N SER A 216 -5.98 24.52 -0.03
CA SER A 216 -6.58 23.17 0.10
C SER A 216 -6.83 22.52 -1.26
N SER A 217 -6.96 21.18 -1.28
CA SER A 217 -7.27 20.46 -2.52
C SER A 217 -8.65 20.84 -3.07
N PRO A 218 -8.80 20.98 -4.40
CA PRO A 218 -10.07 21.31 -5.04
C PRO A 218 -11.16 20.24 -4.82
N PHE A 219 -10.73 18.99 -4.63
CA PHE A 219 -11.61 17.82 -4.55
C PHE A 219 -11.92 17.40 -3.12
N HIS A 220 -11.25 17.99 -2.12
CA HIS A 220 -11.45 17.61 -0.72
C HIS A 220 -12.92 17.81 -0.29
N ARG A 221 -13.51 16.79 0.33
CA ARG A 221 -14.86 16.80 0.90
C ARG A 221 -14.83 16.21 2.31
N SER A 222 -15.96 16.24 3.00
CA SER A 222 -16.11 15.80 4.40
C SER A 222 -15.74 14.32 4.66
N HIS A 223 -15.76 13.47 3.64
CA HIS A 223 -15.33 12.07 3.77
C HIS A 223 -14.72 11.53 2.46
N ALA A 224 -14.03 10.39 2.56
CA ALA A 224 -13.28 9.77 1.47
C ALA A 224 -14.14 9.48 0.23
N LEU A 225 -15.31 8.87 0.40
CA LEU A 225 -16.20 8.57 -0.73
C LEU A 225 -16.66 9.84 -1.46
N ALA A 226 -17.04 10.90 -0.75
CA ALA A 226 -17.43 12.17 -1.38
C ALA A 226 -16.26 12.81 -2.13
N THR A 227 -15.05 12.70 -1.59
CA THR A 227 -13.82 13.19 -2.24
C THR A 227 -13.54 12.41 -3.53
N MET A 228 -13.65 11.08 -3.51
CA MET A 228 -13.50 10.24 -4.70
C MET A 228 -14.55 10.59 -5.77
N VAL A 229 -15.82 10.78 -5.38
CA VAL A 229 -16.87 11.22 -6.31
C VAL A 229 -16.55 12.60 -6.90
N ALA A 230 -16.03 13.55 -6.11
CA ALA A 230 -15.63 14.85 -6.61
C ALA A 230 -14.49 14.77 -7.65
N VAL A 231 -13.49 13.91 -7.40
CA VAL A 231 -12.40 13.64 -8.36
C VAL A 231 -12.95 13.10 -9.69
N LEU A 232 -13.89 12.15 -9.62
CA LEU A 232 -14.50 11.53 -10.81
C LEU A 232 -15.41 12.47 -11.60
N LEU A 233 -16.08 13.41 -10.92
CA LEU A 233 -16.87 14.45 -11.60
C LEU A 233 -15.97 15.47 -12.30
N GLY A 234 -14.79 15.75 -11.74
CA GLY A 234 -13.79 16.63 -12.34
C GLY A 234 -14.14 18.11 -12.33
N GLU A 235 -15.21 18.50 -11.66
CA GLU A 235 -15.59 19.89 -11.47
C GLU A 235 -14.90 20.43 -10.21
N TYR A 236 -14.10 21.48 -10.38
CA TYR A 236 -13.45 22.17 -9.27
C TYR A 236 -13.55 23.70 -9.42
N PRO A 237 -13.49 24.44 -8.30
CA PRO A 237 -13.50 25.91 -8.36
C PRO A 237 -12.26 26.41 -9.11
N PRO A 238 -12.35 27.45 -9.94
CA PRO A 238 -11.17 28.05 -10.57
C PRO A 238 -10.07 28.39 -9.53
N PRO A 239 -8.77 28.21 -9.85
CA PRO A 239 -7.69 28.62 -8.97
C PRO A 239 -7.54 30.15 -9.04
N TRP A 240 -8.23 30.86 -8.16
CA TRP A 240 -8.31 32.32 -8.15
C TRP A 240 -6.97 33.01 -7.88
N ASN A 241 -6.06 32.36 -7.16
CA ASN A 241 -4.76 32.92 -6.74
C ASN A 241 -3.58 32.41 -7.58
N ALA A 242 -3.82 31.60 -8.63
CA ALA A 242 -2.74 31.04 -9.45
C ALA A 242 -2.13 32.05 -10.44
N GLY A 243 -2.82 33.12 -10.80
CA GLY A 243 -2.44 33.93 -11.96
C GLY A 243 -2.63 33.18 -13.29
N PRO A 244 -2.36 33.81 -14.45
CA PRO A 244 -2.73 33.27 -15.76
C PRO A 244 -1.98 31.98 -16.16
N ALA A 245 -0.65 31.99 -16.03
CA ALA A 245 0.21 30.89 -16.47
C ALA A 245 -0.02 29.62 -15.63
N LEU A 246 0.04 29.75 -14.30
CA LEU A 246 -0.17 28.61 -13.40
C LEU A 246 -1.63 28.11 -13.44
N ARG A 247 -2.62 28.98 -13.69
CA ARG A 247 -4.00 28.54 -13.93
C ARG A 247 -4.11 27.69 -15.20
N THR A 248 -3.50 28.14 -16.30
CA THR A 248 -3.47 27.38 -17.57
C THR A 248 -2.84 26.01 -17.37
N LEU A 249 -1.75 25.95 -16.60
CA LEU A 249 -1.09 24.70 -16.22
C LEU A 249 -2.00 23.79 -15.40
N ILE A 250 -2.61 24.30 -14.32
CA ILE A 250 -3.50 23.51 -13.45
C ILE A 250 -4.68 22.97 -14.26
N ASP A 251 -5.31 23.81 -15.10
CA ASP A 251 -6.42 23.42 -15.97
C ASP A 251 -5.99 22.35 -17.01
N GLY A 252 -4.75 22.39 -17.47
CA GLY A 252 -4.17 21.39 -18.36
C GLY A 252 -3.84 20.07 -17.67
N LEU A 253 -3.34 20.11 -16.43
CA LEU A 253 -3.00 18.91 -15.63
C LEU A 253 -4.25 18.20 -15.08
N LEU A 254 -5.30 18.96 -14.74
CA LEU A 254 -6.55 18.44 -14.17
C LEU A 254 -7.59 18.02 -15.23
N ARG A 255 -7.13 17.71 -16.46
CA ARG A 255 -7.97 17.07 -17.48
C ARG A 255 -8.26 15.62 -17.08
N GLN A 256 -9.54 15.25 -17.13
CA GLN A 256 -10.01 13.92 -16.72
C GLN A 256 -9.34 12.79 -17.51
N ASP A 257 -9.31 12.92 -18.84
CA ASP A 257 -8.61 11.98 -19.71
C ASP A 257 -7.09 12.13 -19.58
N PRO A 258 -6.36 11.09 -19.15
CA PRO A 258 -4.89 11.13 -19.04
C PRO A 258 -4.19 11.50 -20.35
N ALA A 259 -4.74 11.11 -21.51
CA ALA A 259 -4.14 11.39 -22.81
C ALA A 259 -4.30 12.86 -23.24
N ALA A 260 -5.25 13.57 -22.63
CA ALA A 260 -5.47 14.98 -22.89
C ALA A 260 -4.66 15.90 -21.97
N ARG A 261 -4.00 15.38 -20.92
CA ARG A 261 -3.22 16.19 -19.96
C ARG A 261 -1.97 16.77 -20.61
N LEU A 262 -1.50 17.91 -20.09
CA LEU A 262 -0.23 18.50 -20.52
C LEU A 262 0.94 17.54 -20.28
N GLY A 263 1.88 17.50 -21.23
CA GLY A 263 3.12 16.76 -21.09
C GLY A 263 4.15 17.50 -20.22
N ALA A 264 5.17 16.78 -19.75
CA ALA A 264 6.17 17.33 -18.83
C ALA A 264 6.92 18.56 -19.40
N ASP A 265 7.15 18.63 -20.71
CA ASP A 265 7.83 19.77 -21.34
C ASP A 265 6.94 21.02 -21.37
N GLU A 266 5.66 20.88 -21.70
CA GLU A 266 4.70 21.99 -21.68
C GLU A 266 4.48 22.50 -20.25
N VAL A 267 4.46 21.58 -19.28
CA VAL A 267 4.35 21.92 -17.85
C VAL A 267 5.57 22.74 -17.40
N ASP A 268 6.80 22.37 -17.78
CA ASP A 268 8.00 23.11 -17.39
C ASP A 268 8.00 24.54 -17.95
N LEU A 269 7.59 24.74 -19.21
CA LEU A 269 7.47 26.07 -19.83
C LEU A 269 6.49 26.98 -19.08
N LEU A 270 5.31 26.46 -18.72
CA LEU A 270 4.30 27.22 -17.99
C LEU A 270 4.71 27.51 -16.54
N LEU A 271 5.46 26.60 -15.91
CA LEU A 271 6.02 26.85 -14.57
C LEU A 271 7.13 27.89 -14.61
N GLU A 272 7.98 27.88 -15.64
CA GLU A 272 8.99 28.91 -15.85
C GLU A 272 8.36 30.28 -16.04
N GLU A 273 7.36 30.39 -16.91
CA GLU A 273 6.61 31.63 -17.11
C GLU A 273 5.99 32.15 -15.81
N ALA A 274 5.34 31.28 -15.03
CA ALA A 274 4.74 31.63 -13.75
C ALA A 274 5.77 32.05 -12.68
N ALA A 275 7.01 31.53 -12.75
CA ALA A 275 8.08 31.87 -11.81
C ALA A 275 8.79 33.19 -12.19
N GLU A 276 8.95 33.48 -13.48
CA GLU A 276 9.67 34.66 -13.97
C GLU A 276 8.79 35.90 -14.12
N ARG A 277 7.50 35.72 -14.44
CA ARG A 277 6.55 36.81 -14.70
C ARG A 277 5.27 36.64 -13.89
N PRO A 278 5.33 36.75 -12.55
CA PRO A 278 4.12 36.71 -11.74
C PRO A 278 3.22 37.92 -12.09
N ASP A 279 2.01 37.65 -12.57
CA ASP A 279 1.01 38.69 -12.75
C ASP A 279 0.20 38.86 -11.47
N ASP A 280 0.70 39.72 -10.59
CA ASP A 280 0.08 40.07 -9.30
C ASP A 280 -1.20 40.92 -9.47
N THR A 281 -1.48 41.38 -10.68
CA THR A 281 -2.67 42.18 -11.00
C THR A 281 -3.85 41.32 -11.47
N TRP A 282 -3.62 40.03 -11.72
CA TRP A 282 -4.66 39.09 -12.10
C TRP A 282 -5.74 38.99 -11.01
N ARG A 283 -6.91 39.57 -11.30
CA ARG A 283 -8.14 39.33 -10.55
C ARG A 283 -9.10 38.60 -11.47
N PRO A 284 -9.26 37.28 -11.32
CA PRO A 284 -10.34 36.62 -12.03
C PRO A 284 -11.65 37.22 -11.52
N GLU A 285 -12.56 37.59 -12.42
CA GLU A 285 -13.89 38.09 -12.03
C GLU A 285 -14.52 37.04 -11.12
N ARG A 286 -14.49 37.25 -9.80
CA ARG A 286 -15.29 36.46 -8.86
C ARG A 286 -16.72 36.79 -9.22
N PRO A 287 -17.49 35.89 -9.84
CA PRO A 287 -18.86 36.21 -10.12
C PRO A 287 -19.50 36.38 -8.74
N TRP A 288 -20.13 37.53 -8.54
CA TRP A 288 -20.82 37.92 -7.32
C TRP A 288 -22.09 37.08 -7.15
N TRP A 289 -21.97 35.75 -7.07
CA TRP A 289 -23.08 34.93 -6.63
C TRP A 289 -23.20 35.10 -5.12
N GLY A 290 -24.28 35.76 -4.71
CA GLY A 290 -24.75 35.70 -3.34
C GLY A 290 -24.85 34.24 -2.88
N THR A 291 -24.59 34.03 -1.60
CA THR A 291 -24.97 32.86 -0.82
C THR A 291 -26.19 32.12 -1.41
N GLY A 292 -26.00 30.92 -1.94
CA GLY A 292 -27.09 29.94 -2.04
C GLY A 292 -27.62 29.49 -3.40
N ARG A 293 -26.85 29.47 -4.51
CA ARG A 293 -27.23 28.66 -5.69
C ARG A 293 -26.11 27.75 -6.17
N SER A 294 -26.37 26.44 -6.07
CA SER A 294 -25.49 25.34 -6.46
C SER A 294 -25.09 25.43 -7.93
N LEU A 295 -23.86 25.02 -8.23
CA LEU A 295 -23.29 24.81 -9.57
C LEU A 295 -23.92 23.61 -10.33
N LEU A 296 -25.24 23.44 -10.25
CA LEU A 296 -25.98 22.37 -10.95
C LEU A 296 -26.42 22.75 -12.38
N SER A 297 -25.78 23.72 -13.05
CA SER A 297 -26.22 24.16 -14.38
C SER A 297 -25.27 23.88 -15.54
N ARG A 298 -24.26 23.02 -15.37
CA ARG A 298 -23.65 22.34 -16.52
C ARG A 298 -24.06 20.88 -16.49
N ARG A 299 -24.67 20.41 -17.59
CA ARG A 299 -25.15 19.03 -17.71
C ARG A 299 -23.99 18.08 -17.40
N PRO A 300 -24.12 17.16 -16.42
CA PRO A 300 -23.07 16.20 -16.14
C PRO A 300 -22.77 15.43 -17.43
N ARG A 301 -21.48 15.26 -17.75
CA ARG A 301 -21.09 14.37 -18.85
C ARG A 301 -21.68 13.00 -18.52
N VAL A 302 -22.52 12.48 -19.41
CA VAL A 302 -23.29 11.23 -19.24
C VAL A 302 -22.37 10.07 -18.80
N THR A 303 -21.09 10.11 -19.16
CA THR A 303 -20.04 9.18 -18.72
C THR A 303 -19.81 9.14 -17.20
N ALA A 304 -19.85 10.27 -16.50
CA ALA A 304 -19.66 10.31 -15.05
C ALA A 304 -20.88 9.77 -14.29
N LEU A 305 -22.09 10.01 -14.81
CA LEU A 305 -23.33 9.44 -14.25
C LEU A 305 -23.38 7.92 -14.45
N VAL A 306 -22.86 7.42 -15.59
CA VAL A 306 -22.72 5.98 -15.87
C VAL A 306 -21.65 5.32 -15.00
N ALA A 307 -20.58 6.01 -14.62
CA ALA A 307 -19.57 5.49 -13.69
C ALA A 307 -20.10 5.41 -12.24
N VAL A 308 -20.85 6.43 -11.78
CA VAL A 308 -21.47 6.45 -10.44
C VAL A 308 -22.62 5.43 -10.35
N THR A 309 -23.46 5.32 -11.38
CA THR A 309 -24.48 4.26 -11.44
C THR A 309 -23.87 2.90 -11.71
N GLY A 310 -22.75 2.78 -12.40
CA GLY A 310 -21.98 1.54 -12.55
C GLY A 310 -21.42 1.05 -11.22
N LEU A 311 -20.84 1.92 -10.39
CA LEU A 311 -20.35 1.55 -9.06
C LEU A 311 -21.52 1.17 -8.12
N ALA A 312 -22.60 1.94 -8.12
CA ALA A 312 -23.79 1.67 -7.29
C ALA A 312 -24.60 0.45 -7.77
N ALA A 313 -24.72 0.26 -9.09
CA ALA A 313 -25.43 -0.87 -9.69
C ALA A 313 -24.57 -2.14 -9.67
N THR A 314 -23.24 -2.08 -9.69
CA THR A 314 -22.42 -3.29 -9.49
C THR A 314 -22.49 -3.74 -8.02
N VAL A 315 -22.50 -2.80 -7.07
CA VAL A 315 -22.76 -3.10 -5.65
C VAL A 315 -24.17 -3.67 -5.45
N MET A 316 -25.19 -3.09 -6.10
CA MET A 316 -26.57 -3.59 -6.00
C MET A 316 -26.85 -4.86 -6.83
N VAL A 317 -26.20 -5.09 -7.97
CA VAL A 317 -26.41 -6.28 -8.82
C VAL A 317 -25.60 -7.46 -8.32
N VAL A 318 -24.40 -7.26 -7.75
CA VAL A 318 -23.70 -8.32 -7.01
C VAL A 318 -24.50 -8.66 -5.74
N GLY A 319 -24.98 -7.66 -4.98
CA GLY A 319 -25.85 -7.88 -3.82
C GLY A 319 -27.19 -8.53 -4.16
N ALA A 320 -27.83 -8.14 -5.26
CA ALA A 320 -29.13 -8.66 -5.68
C ALA A 320 -29.05 -9.98 -6.45
N SER A 321 -27.93 -10.29 -7.12
CA SER A 321 -27.73 -11.61 -7.75
C SER A 321 -27.32 -12.68 -6.73
N THR A 322 -26.64 -12.30 -5.65
CA THR A 322 -26.48 -13.19 -4.48
C THR A 322 -27.79 -13.36 -3.71
N ALA A 323 -28.63 -12.31 -3.61
CA ALA A 323 -29.93 -12.40 -2.95
C ALA A 323 -30.99 -13.18 -3.75
N ARG A 324 -31.02 -13.07 -5.09
CA ARG A 324 -32.02 -13.76 -5.93
C ARG A 324 -31.73 -15.24 -6.18
N ARG A 325 -30.52 -15.73 -5.90
CA ARG A 325 -30.23 -17.18 -5.92
C ARG A 325 -30.57 -17.89 -4.60
N HIS A 326 -30.99 -17.15 -3.57
CA HIS A 326 -31.38 -17.68 -2.26
C HIS A 326 -32.74 -17.18 -1.78
N ALA A 327 -33.70 -17.02 -2.70
CA ALA A 327 -35.09 -16.80 -2.34
C ALA A 327 -35.89 -18.06 -2.65
N ASP A 328 -35.77 -19.06 -1.77
CA ASP A 328 -36.89 -19.92 -1.39
C ASP A 328 -36.60 -20.51 0.00
N GLY A 329 -37.37 -20.05 0.99
CA GLY A 329 -37.44 -20.65 2.32
C GLY A 329 -36.64 -19.95 3.43
N GLY A 330 -37.38 -19.31 4.33
CA GLY A 330 -36.98 -19.11 5.73
C GLY A 330 -36.06 -17.92 5.98
N THR A 331 -36.53 -17.00 6.83
CA THR A 331 -35.79 -15.88 7.41
C THR A 331 -34.42 -16.30 7.95
N ALA A 332 -33.38 -16.15 7.12
CA ALA A 332 -31.99 -16.27 7.54
C ALA A 332 -31.52 -14.89 8.02
N VAL A 333 -31.36 -14.78 9.32
CA VAL A 333 -30.56 -13.76 9.99
C VAL A 333 -29.21 -13.67 9.28
N LEU A 334 -28.81 -12.46 8.88
CA LEU A 334 -27.47 -12.14 8.42
C LEU A 334 -26.45 -12.65 9.44
N SER A 335 -25.83 -13.81 9.19
CA SER A 335 -24.69 -14.26 10.00
C SER A 335 -23.46 -13.48 9.55
N ALA A 336 -23.14 -12.43 10.31
CA ALA A 336 -21.80 -11.90 10.40
C ALA A 336 -20.83 -13.05 10.74
N GLN A 337 -19.71 -13.11 10.03
CA GLN A 337 -18.58 -14.02 10.24
C GLN A 337 -18.93 -15.53 10.17
N GLY A 338 -18.56 -16.16 9.06
CA GLY A 338 -18.33 -17.61 9.02
C GLY A 338 -17.10 -17.98 9.85
N VAL A 339 -17.18 -17.86 11.18
CA VAL A 339 -16.25 -18.51 12.10
C VAL A 339 -16.57 -19.99 12.01
N SER A 340 -15.92 -20.74 11.11
CA SER A 340 -15.91 -22.19 11.23
C SER A 340 -15.39 -22.52 12.62
N ARG A 341 -16.26 -23.04 13.49
CA ARG A 341 -15.92 -23.48 14.83
C ARG A 341 -14.70 -24.40 14.73
N THR A 342 -13.59 -23.99 15.33
CA THR A 342 -12.38 -24.83 15.38
C THR A 342 -12.47 -25.78 16.56
N VAL A 343 -11.90 -26.97 16.41
CA VAL A 343 -11.82 -27.99 17.47
C VAL A 343 -10.36 -28.22 17.77
N ALA A 344 -10.03 -28.35 19.06
CA ALA A 344 -8.69 -28.74 19.48
C ALA A 344 -8.51 -30.25 19.25
N HIS A 345 -7.44 -30.62 18.56
CA HIS A 345 -7.05 -32.00 18.33
C HIS A 345 -5.73 -32.27 19.03
N ARG A 346 -5.66 -33.41 19.72
CA ARG A 346 -4.41 -33.98 20.23
C ARG A 346 -3.83 -34.91 19.16
N GLY A 347 -2.54 -34.72 18.85
CA GLY A 347 -1.78 -35.59 17.97
C GLY A 347 -1.22 -36.80 18.72
N PRO A 348 -0.83 -37.86 18.00
CA PRO A 348 -0.25 -39.08 18.59
C PRO A 348 1.05 -38.80 19.34
N ASP A 349 1.82 -37.79 18.91
CA ASP A 349 3.13 -37.43 19.47
C ASP A 349 3.05 -36.33 20.56
N GLY A 350 1.90 -36.14 21.21
CA GLY A 350 1.77 -35.20 22.33
C GLY A 350 1.68 -33.73 21.96
N TYR A 351 1.33 -33.39 20.71
CA TYR A 351 1.02 -32.00 20.33
C TYR A 351 -0.48 -31.72 20.36
N THR A 352 -0.86 -30.44 20.48
CA THR A 352 -2.24 -29.97 20.30
C THR A 352 -2.30 -28.91 19.21
N VAL A 353 -3.38 -28.90 18.43
CA VAL A 353 -3.61 -27.92 17.34
C VAL A 353 -5.10 -27.68 17.16
N ARG A 354 -5.51 -26.48 16.75
CA ARG A 354 -6.91 -26.19 16.41
C ARG A 354 -7.12 -26.16 14.90
N VAL A 355 -8.06 -26.96 14.42
CA VAL A 355 -8.41 -27.09 12.99
C VAL A 355 -9.94 -26.92 12.85
N PRO A 356 -10.49 -26.44 11.72
CA PRO A 356 -11.94 -26.34 11.54
C PRO A 356 -12.66 -27.69 11.75
N ALA A 357 -13.78 -27.68 12.49
CA ALA A 357 -14.55 -28.88 12.84
C ALA A 357 -15.01 -29.70 11.63
N THR A 358 -15.14 -29.04 10.47
CA THR A 358 -15.65 -29.63 9.24
C THR A 358 -14.61 -30.48 8.49
N TRP A 359 -13.34 -30.44 8.89
CA TRP A 359 -12.28 -31.15 8.18
C TRP A 359 -12.25 -32.62 8.60
N ARG A 360 -12.20 -33.51 7.60
CA ARG A 360 -12.07 -34.95 7.85
C ARG A 360 -10.66 -35.25 8.32
N ARG A 361 -10.53 -35.82 9.52
CA ARG A 361 -9.26 -36.26 10.10
C ARG A 361 -8.98 -37.73 9.74
N VAL A 362 -7.76 -38.01 9.33
CA VAL A 362 -7.23 -39.36 9.10
C VAL A 362 -5.82 -39.43 9.68
N GLU A 363 -5.55 -40.42 10.52
CA GLU A 363 -4.19 -40.74 10.94
C GLU A 363 -3.59 -41.76 9.97
N GLY A 364 -2.34 -41.55 9.58
CA GLY A 364 -1.58 -42.49 8.76
C GLY A 364 -0.13 -42.57 9.23
N ASP A 365 0.63 -43.47 8.61
CA ASP A 365 2.03 -43.73 9.00
C ASP A 365 2.95 -42.51 8.79
N ASP A 366 2.57 -41.58 7.91
CA ASP A 366 3.32 -40.37 7.59
C ASP A 366 2.75 -39.09 8.24
N GLY A 367 1.86 -39.24 9.24
CA GLY A 367 1.37 -38.17 10.10
C GLY A 367 -0.15 -38.10 10.22
N VAL A 368 -0.64 -37.00 10.79
CA VAL A 368 -2.08 -36.74 10.90
C VAL A 368 -2.52 -35.80 9.78
N HIS A 369 -3.54 -36.21 9.05
CA HIS A 369 -4.08 -35.50 7.88
C HIS A 369 -5.45 -34.94 8.22
N TRP A 370 -5.70 -33.71 7.77
CA TRP A 370 -7.02 -33.11 7.75
C TRP A 370 -7.34 -32.63 6.34
N THR A 371 -8.49 -33.04 5.83
CA THR A 371 -8.93 -32.69 4.46
C THR A 371 -10.28 -32.01 4.50
N ASP A 372 -10.37 -30.87 3.81
CA ASP A 372 -11.61 -30.18 3.50
C ASP A 372 -12.05 -30.56 2.09
N ALA A 373 -12.99 -31.49 1.98
CA ALA A 373 -13.50 -31.95 0.68
C ALA A 373 -14.22 -30.83 -0.08
N ALA A 374 -14.82 -29.85 0.61
CA ALA A 374 -15.59 -28.79 -0.03
C ALA A 374 -14.69 -27.74 -0.71
N THR A 375 -13.53 -27.44 -0.10
CA THR A 375 -12.59 -26.44 -0.64
C THR A 375 -11.34 -27.04 -1.25
N GLY A 376 -11.16 -28.35 -1.14
CA GLY A 376 -9.98 -29.07 -1.58
C GLY A 376 -8.73 -28.70 -0.79
N ARG A 377 -8.85 -28.23 0.46
CA ARG A 377 -7.70 -27.91 1.32
C ARG A 377 -7.23 -29.15 2.06
N HIS A 378 -5.93 -29.23 2.29
CA HIS A 378 -5.33 -30.33 3.03
C HIS A 378 -4.22 -29.81 3.95
N LEU A 379 -4.23 -30.29 5.19
CA LEU A 379 -3.18 -30.06 6.19
C LEU A 379 -2.66 -31.43 6.63
N ARG A 380 -1.34 -31.59 6.71
CA ARG A 380 -0.70 -32.72 7.35
C ARG A 380 0.34 -32.25 8.34
N ILE A 381 0.39 -32.90 9.49
CA ILE A 381 1.39 -32.66 10.53
C ILE A 381 2.09 -33.98 10.81
N ARG A 382 3.43 -33.96 10.80
CA ARG A 382 4.25 -35.13 11.15
C ARG A 382 5.49 -34.73 11.94
N PRO A 383 6.03 -35.61 12.78
CA PRO A 383 7.32 -35.38 13.43
C PRO A 383 8.44 -35.39 12.38
N VAL A 384 9.46 -34.57 12.59
CA VAL A 384 10.65 -34.50 11.74
C VAL A 384 11.88 -34.18 12.58
N ARG A 385 13.05 -34.70 12.19
CA ARG A 385 14.33 -34.43 12.85
C ARG A 385 15.27 -33.64 11.94
N GLY A 386 16.23 -32.98 12.57
CA GLY A 386 17.29 -32.22 11.89
C GLY A 386 16.93 -30.75 11.66
N ASP A 387 17.88 -30.02 11.07
CA ASP A 387 17.74 -28.61 10.75
C ASP A 387 16.56 -28.37 9.79
N ALA A 388 15.73 -27.38 10.12
CA ALA A 388 14.51 -27.10 9.38
C ALA A 388 14.81 -26.67 7.94
N LEU A 389 15.75 -25.72 7.77
CA LEU A 389 16.03 -25.12 6.47
C LEU A 389 16.77 -26.10 5.56
N ALA A 390 17.83 -26.72 6.04
CA ALA A 390 18.58 -27.74 5.30
C ALA A 390 17.69 -28.93 4.95
N GLY A 391 16.83 -29.35 5.89
CA GLY A 391 15.90 -30.44 5.65
C GLY A 391 14.81 -30.11 4.61
N LEU A 392 14.35 -28.86 4.53
CA LEU A 392 13.45 -28.41 3.46
C LEU A 392 14.18 -28.30 2.11
N ARG A 393 15.43 -27.81 2.08
CA ARG A 393 16.26 -27.80 0.86
C ARG A 393 16.47 -29.21 0.32
N GLN A 394 16.76 -30.17 1.18
CA GLN A 394 16.92 -31.57 0.78
C GLN A 394 15.61 -32.14 0.23
N ALA A 395 14.48 -31.83 0.88
CA ALA A 395 13.16 -32.25 0.42
C ALA A 395 12.79 -31.65 -0.95
N GLU A 396 13.16 -30.39 -1.21
CA GLU A 396 13.02 -29.76 -2.54
C GLU A 396 13.82 -30.53 -3.59
N HIS A 397 15.12 -30.73 -3.36
CA HIS A 397 15.98 -31.45 -4.31
C HIS A 397 15.47 -32.86 -4.61
N ALA A 398 15.06 -33.61 -3.57
CA ALA A 398 14.53 -34.95 -3.74
C ALA A 398 13.22 -34.97 -4.54
N ALA A 399 12.31 -34.02 -4.29
CA ALA A 399 11.04 -33.94 -5.00
C ALA A 399 11.22 -33.55 -6.49
N LEU A 400 12.19 -32.68 -6.79
CA LEU A 400 12.51 -32.31 -8.17
C LEU A 400 13.17 -33.47 -8.92
N ALA A 401 14.11 -34.19 -8.27
CA ALA A 401 14.75 -35.36 -8.86
C ALA A 401 13.74 -36.48 -9.15
N ALA A 402 12.74 -36.66 -8.29
CA ALA A 402 11.69 -37.66 -8.46
C ALA A 402 10.52 -37.21 -9.36
N GLY A 403 10.53 -35.97 -9.88
CA GLY A 403 9.44 -35.44 -10.71
C GLY A 403 8.09 -35.33 -9.97
N THR A 404 8.10 -35.20 -8.64
CA THR A 404 6.90 -35.28 -7.79
C THR A 404 5.93 -34.11 -8.00
N TYR A 405 6.43 -32.95 -8.47
CA TYR A 405 5.65 -31.72 -8.63
C TYR A 405 5.65 -31.25 -10.09
N PRO A 406 4.69 -31.71 -10.92
CA PRO A 406 4.51 -31.19 -12.27
C PRO A 406 4.29 -29.68 -12.26
N GLY A 407 4.97 -28.97 -13.18
CA GLY A 407 4.85 -27.51 -13.29
C GLY A 407 5.37 -26.75 -12.07
N TYR A 408 6.33 -27.32 -11.33
CA TYR A 408 6.93 -26.70 -10.15
C TYR A 408 7.42 -25.28 -10.43
N ARG A 409 7.00 -24.33 -9.58
CA ARG A 409 7.59 -23.00 -9.50
C ARG A 409 7.77 -22.61 -8.03
N ARG A 410 9.03 -22.44 -7.63
CA ARG A 410 9.37 -21.97 -6.28
C ARG A 410 8.89 -20.55 -6.07
N ILE A 411 8.20 -20.32 -4.95
CA ILE A 411 7.84 -18.97 -4.48
C ILE A 411 8.88 -18.50 -3.46
N ARG A 412 9.19 -19.33 -2.45
CA ARG A 412 10.24 -19.07 -1.45
C ARG A 412 10.71 -20.34 -0.76
N LEU A 413 11.94 -20.32 -0.26
CA LEU A 413 12.51 -21.35 0.62
C LEU A 413 13.54 -20.67 1.52
N GLU A 414 13.19 -20.44 2.78
CA GLU A 414 13.96 -19.57 3.70
C GLU A 414 13.73 -19.90 5.18
N ALA A 415 14.62 -19.42 6.04
CA ALA A 415 14.45 -19.48 7.50
C ALA A 415 13.38 -18.48 7.96
N VAL A 416 12.70 -18.81 9.06
CA VAL A 416 11.56 -18.09 9.60
C VAL A 416 11.67 -17.99 11.13
N PRO A 417 12.60 -17.19 11.66
CA PRO A 417 12.78 -17.08 13.10
C PRO A 417 11.56 -16.48 13.81
N GLU A 418 10.68 -15.76 13.11
CA GLU A 418 9.48 -15.14 13.70
C GLU A 418 8.40 -16.15 14.09
N LEU A 419 8.45 -17.37 13.53
CA LEU A 419 7.48 -18.42 13.81
C LEU A 419 7.88 -19.26 15.02
N ALA A 420 9.15 -19.66 15.08
CA ALA A 420 9.80 -20.31 16.21
C ALA A 420 11.31 -20.34 15.95
N ASP A 421 12.10 -20.52 17.01
CA ASP A 421 13.54 -20.68 16.87
C ASP A 421 13.88 -21.88 15.96
N GLY A 422 14.81 -21.66 15.03
CA GLY A 422 15.20 -22.63 14.02
C GLY A 422 14.10 -23.03 13.01
N ALA A 423 12.99 -22.30 12.89
CA ALA A 423 11.94 -22.64 11.93
C ALA A 423 12.30 -22.25 10.48
N ALA A 424 11.69 -22.94 9.52
CA ALA A 424 11.88 -22.67 8.09
C ALA A 424 10.64 -23.01 7.27
N GLU A 425 10.53 -22.39 6.09
CA GLU A 425 9.41 -22.61 5.17
C GLU A 425 9.86 -22.80 3.73
N TRP A 426 9.05 -23.56 2.99
CA TRP A 426 9.16 -23.78 1.57
C TRP A 426 7.76 -23.66 0.94
N GLU A 427 7.59 -22.66 0.10
CA GLU A 427 6.33 -22.35 -0.58
C GLU A 427 6.53 -22.40 -2.10
N PHE A 428 5.61 -23.04 -2.80
CA PHE A 428 5.70 -23.25 -4.25
C PHE A 428 4.33 -23.53 -4.87
N THR A 429 4.24 -23.37 -6.20
CA THR A 429 3.08 -23.80 -6.98
C THR A 429 3.39 -25.08 -7.75
N THR A 430 2.37 -25.93 -7.93
CA THR A 430 2.42 -27.13 -8.77
C THR A 430 1.03 -27.39 -9.36
N GLY A 431 0.93 -27.43 -10.69
CA GLY A 431 -0.36 -27.45 -11.37
C GLY A 431 -1.24 -26.25 -10.99
N ASP A 432 -2.46 -26.53 -10.53
CA ASP A 432 -3.45 -25.55 -10.05
C ASP A 432 -3.41 -25.32 -8.53
N ARG A 433 -2.38 -25.85 -7.86
CA ARG A 433 -2.26 -25.84 -6.40
C ARG A 433 -1.06 -25.05 -5.92
N ARG A 434 -1.21 -24.49 -4.73
CA ARG A 434 -0.14 -23.95 -3.91
C ARG A 434 0.13 -24.85 -2.73
N VAL A 435 1.41 -25.00 -2.42
CA VAL A 435 1.90 -25.84 -1.33
C VAL A 435 2.78 -24.98 -0.43
N LEU A 436 2.54 -25.08 0.88
CA LEU A 436 3.39 -24.50 1.92
C LEU A 436 3.82 -25.60 2.86
N ARG A 437 5.13 -25.85 2.91
CA ARG A 437 5.77 -26.72 3.88
C ARG A 437 6.45 -25.85 4.93
N CYS A 438 6.11 -26.06 6.20
CA CYS A 438 6.72 -25.36 7.31
C CYS A 438 7.32 -26.39 8.27
N ARG A 439 8.54 -26.14 8.74
CA ARG A 439 9.16 -26.94 9.80
C ARG A 439 9.41 -26.05 11.01
N MET A 440 8.87 -26.44 12.15
CA MET A 440 9.06 -25.75 13.42
C MET A 440 8.91 -26.74 14.58
N ALA A 441 9.64 -26.51 15.67
CA ALA A 441 9.52 -27.26 16.92
C ALA A 441 9.54 -28.80 16.77
N GLY A 442 10.33 -29.33 15.82
CA GLY A 442 10.43 -30.77 15.56
C GLY A 442 9.29 -31.38 14.74
N TYR A 443 8.42 -30.56 14.12
CA TYR A 443 7.34 -31.02 13.26
C TYR A 443 7.41 -30.39 11.86
N GLU A 444 6.93 -31.13 10.87
CA GLU A 444 6.68 -30.63 9.52
C GLU A 444 5.18 -30.53 9.28
N PHE A 445 4.74 -29.33 8.90
CA PHE A 445 3.42 -29.01 8.43
C PHE A 445 3.45 -28.96 6.90
N LEU A 446 2.57 -29.71 6.24
CA LEU A 446 2.31 -29.59 4.81
C LEU A 446 0.90 -29.07 4.64
N PHE A 447 0.76 -27.90 4.02
CA PHE A 447 -0.53 -27.32 3.69
C PHE A 447 -0.68 -27.17 2.18
N THR A 448 -1.81 -27.60 1.63
CA THR A 448 -2.11 -27.44 0.21
C THR A 448 -3.51 -26.90 -0.01
N ALA A 449 -3.65 -26.03 -1.01
CA ALA A 449 -4.93 -25.49 -1.45
C ALA A 449 -4.88 -25.09 -2.93
N PRO A 450 -6.04 -24.94 -3.61
CA PRO A 450 -6.08 -24.36 -4.95
C PRO A 450 -5.46 -22.94 -4.98
N GLU A 451 -4.64 -22.63 -5.98
CA GLU A 451 -3.92 -21.35 -6.10
C GLU A 451 -4.89 -20.16 -6.08
N ASN A 452 -5.99 -20.27 -6.83
CA ASN A 452 -7.03 -19.23 -6.94
C ASN A 452 -7.78 -18.94 -5.63
N ARG A 453 -7.58 -19.75 -4.59
CA ARG A 453 -8.17 -19.60 -3.24
C ARG A 453 -7.12 -19.64 -2.14
N TRP A 454 -5.86 -19.36 -2.48
CA TRP A 454 -4.74 -19.45 -1.53
C TRP A 454 -4.91 -18.52 -0.34
N THR A 455 -5.17 -17.22 -0.56
CA THR A 455 -5.19 -16.23 0.53
C THR A 455 -6.20 -16.56 1.64
N PRO A 456 -7.49 -16.90 1.35
CA PRO A 456 -8.41 -17.36 2.37
C PRO A 456 -7.99 -18.70 3.02
N ALA A 457 -7.35 -19.60 2.28
CA ALA A 457 -6.88 -20.88 2.79
C ALA A 457 -5.70 -20.71 3.76
N GLN A 458 -4.76 -19.82 3.44
CA GLN A 458 -3.60 -19.54 4.26
C GLN A 458 -3.99 -19.01 5.65
N ARG A 459 -5.08 -18.23 5.76
CA ARG A 459 -5.57 -17.78 7.09
C ARG A 459 -5.91 -18.95 8.02
N VAL A 460 -6.43 -20.05 7.46
CA VAL A 460 -6.73 -21.27 8.21
C VAL A 460 -5.42 -21.94 8.68
N PHE A 461 -4.42 -21.98 7.79
CA PHE A 461 -3.10 -22.51 8.12
C PHE A 461 -2.39 -21.68 9.20
N ASP A 462 -2.36 -20.36 9.05
CA ASP A 462 -1.76 -19.43 10.02
C ASP A 462 -2.48 -19.54 11.39
N ALA A 463 -3.79 -19.79 11.41
CA ALA A 463 -4.53 -20.04 12.64
C ALA A 463 -4.15 -21.39 13.29
N ALA A 464 -3.96 -22.44 12.48
CA ALA A 464 -3.48 -23.73 12.97
C ALA A 464 -2.09 -23.59 13.60
N LEU A 465 -1.14 -22.93 12.92
CA LEU A 465 0.21 -22.68 13.46
C LEU A 465 0.17 -21.89 14.78
N ARG A 466 -0.63 -20.82 14.88
CA ARG A 466 -0.76 -20.04 16.13
C ARG A 466 -1.26 -20.85 17.32
N THR A 467 -2.03 -21.90 17.06
CA THR A 467 -2.64 -22.74 18.11
C THR A 467 -1.87 -24.04 18.36
N PHE A 468 -0.79 -24.28 17.62
CA PHE A 468 0.04 -25.46 17.79
C PHE A 468 0.86 -25.37 19.08
N ARG A 469 0.79 -26.39 19.93
CA ARG A 469 1.55 -26.50 21.19
C ARG A 469 2.06 -27.92 21.37
N ILE A 470 3.22 -28.08 22.00
CA ILE A 470 3.78 -29.38 22.37
C ILE A 470 3.53 -29.57 23.87
N GLU A 471 3.05 -30.73 24.29
CA GLU A 471 2.84 -31.01 25.73
C GLU A 471 4.21 -31.07 26.43
N GLY A 472 4.39 -30.21 27.44
CA GLY A 472 5.62 -30.12 28.24
C GLY A 472 6.63 -29.03 27.84
N SER A 473 6.30 -28.19 26.85
CA SER A 473 7.11 -27.02 26.45
C SER A 473 6.51 -25.69 26.89
#